data_AF-A0A354HWM1-F1
#
_entry.id   AF-A0A354HWM1-F1
#
_cell.length_a   1.000
_cell.length_b   1.000
_cell.length_c   1.000
_cell.angle_alpha   90.00
_cell.angle_beta   90.00
_cell.angle_gamma   90.00
#
_symmetry.space_group_name_H-M   'P 1'
#
loop_
_entity.id
_entity.type
_entity.pdbx_description
1 polymer ?
#
loop_
_entity_poly.entity_id
_entity_poly.type
_entity_poly.pdbx_seq_one_letter_code
_entity_poly.pdbx_strand_id
1 'polypeptide(L)'
;KLLNILDLIEQSTPPGGEIVINDKLVTDRLQENPAAYDKNGEMHYDIISAFIKSVRGSDPDAAVYWLARMIAGGEDPVFIARRLLILAAEDIGLANPNALLLANATF
;
A
#
# COMPACT_ATOMS: atom_id res chain seq x y z
N LYS A 1 -14.06 -10.51 9.58
CA LYS A 1 -13.32 -9.46 10.32
C LYS A 1 -12.84 -9.96 11.68
N LEU A 2 -13.71 -10.47 12.56
CA LEU A 2 -13.28 -11.08 13.84
C LEU A 2 -12.54 -12.43 13.69
N LEU A 3 -12.88 -13.23 12.68
CA LEU A 3 -12.24 -14.53 12.44
C LEU A 3 -10.73 -14.41 12.16
N ASN A 4 -10.34 -13.47 11.29
CA ASN A 4 -8.94 -13.23 10.96
C ASN A 4 -8.08 -12.83 12.18
N ILE A 5 -8.70 -12.21 13.20
CA ILE A 5 -8.00 -11.83 14.44
C ILE A 5 -7.72 -13.08 15.28
N LEU A 6 -8.68 -14.02 15.33
CA LEU A 6 -8.49 -15.31 16.00
C LEU A 6 -7.40 -16.14 15.30
N ASP A 7 -7.39 -16.16 13.97
CA ASP A 7 -6.36 -16.87 13.19
C ASP A 7 -4.95 -16.29 13.43
N LEU A 8 -4.84 -14.96 13.54
CA LEU A 8 -3.57 -14.29 13.85
C LEU A 8 -3.05 -14.64 15.25
N ILE A 9 -3.96 -14.70 16.23
CA ILE A 9 -3.61 -15.04 17.62
C ILE A 9 -3.13 -16.50 17.70
N GLU A 10 -3.81 -17.42 17.00
CA GLU A 10 -3.41 -18.82 16.91
C GLU A 10 -2.00 -18.98 16.31
N GLN A 11 -1.73 -18.37 15.15
CA GLN A 11 -0.43 -18.46 14.47
C GLN A 11 0.73 -17.87 15.28
N SER A 12 0.44 -16.89 16.14
CA SER A 12 1.43 -16.26 17.01
C SER A 12 1.76 -17.08 18.28
N THR A 13 1.02 -18.16 18.54
CA THR A 13 1.23 -19.02 19.71
C THR A 13 2.14 -20.20 19.35
N PRO A 14 3.21 -20.47 20.12
CA PRO A 14 4.09 -21.62 19.89
C PRO A 14 3.32 -22.96 19.89
N PRO A 15 3.74 -23.96 19.10
CA PRO A 15 3.07 -25.26 19.07
C PRO A 15 3.02 -25.90 20.46
N GLY A 16 1.81 -26.18 20.95
CA GLY A 16 1.57 -26.76 22.28
C GLY A 16 1.49 -25.76 23.43
N GLY A 17 1.54 -24.45 23.16
CA GLY A 17 1.25 -23.40 24.14
C GLY A 17 -0.25 -23.24 24.36
N GLU A 18 -0.65 -22.89 25.59
CA GLU A 18 -2.03 -22.54 25.91
C GLU A 18 -2.39 -21.19 25.24
N ILE A 19 -3.45 -21.19 24.44
CA ILE A 19 -3.94 -19.98 23.76
C ILE A 19 -4.80 -19.18 24.75
N VAL A 20 -4.24 -18.13 25.33
CA VAL A 20 -4.94 -17.23 26.26
C VAL A 20 -5.41 -15.98 25.51
N ILE A 21 -6.71 -15.89 25.24
CA ILE A 21 -7.33 -14.72 24.61
C ILE A 21 -7.78 -13.75 25.70
N ASN A 22 -7.17 -12.57 25.78
CA ASN A 22 -7.60 -11.49 26.68
C ASN A 22 -7.57 -10.13 25.97
N ASP A 23 -8.31 -9.16 26.51
CA ASP A 23 -8.50 -7.84 25.90
C ASP A 23 -7.18 -7.12 25.62
N LYS A 24 -6.18 -7.29 26.50
CA LYS A 24 -4.85 -6.69 26.33
C LYS A 24 -4.14 -7.27 25.11
N LEU A 25 -4.09 -8.60 24.99
CA LEU A 25 -3.47 -9.29 23.85
C LEU A 25 -4.18 -8.93 22.53
N VAL A 26 -5.51 -8.93 22.55
CA VAL A 26 -6.31 -8.56 21.39
C VAL A 26 -6.06 -7.11 20.97
N THR A 27 -5.97 -6.18 21.92
CA THR A 27 -5.71 -4.75 21.66
C THR A 27 -4.29 -4.52 21.14
N ASP A 28 -3.29 -5.14 21.76
CA ASP A 28 -1.87 -5.01 21.37
C ASP A 28 -1.65 -5.53 19.94
N ARG A 29 -2.36 -6.61 19.54
CA ARG A 29 -2.26 -7.21 18.21
C ARG A 29 -3.21 -6.58 17.17
N LEU A 30 -4.31 -5.97 17.59
CA LEU A 30 -5.17 -5.14 16.72
C LEU A 30 -4.48 -3.86 16.27
N GLN A 31 -3.58 -3.31 17.10
CA GLN A 31 -2.82 -2.09 16.76
C GLN A 31 -1.75 -2.32 15.70
N GLU A 32 -1.25 -3.55 15.57
CA GLU A 32 -0.65 -4.03 14.32
C GLU A 32 -1.77 -4.23 13.30
N ASN A 33 -2.42 -3.12 12.94
CA ASN A 33 -3.32 -3.07 11.81
C ASN A 33 -2.48 -3.58 10.64
N PRO A 34 -2.80 -4.75 10.06
CA PRO A 34 -2.19 -5.13 8.82
C PRO A 34 -2.75 -4.07 7.88
N ALA A 35 -1.97 -3.02 7.62
CA ALA A 35 -2.22 -2.10 6.54
C ALA A 35 -2.38 -3.03 5.35
N ALA A 36 -3.65 -3.31 5.04
CA ALA A 36 -4.01 -4.38 4.16
C ALA A 36 -3.27 -4.04 2.87
N TYR A 37 -2.27 -4.84 2.60
CA TYR A 37 -1.47 -4.75 1.41
C TYR A 37 -1.15 -6.20 1.12
N ASP A 38 -2.17 -6.83 0.57
CA ASP A 38 -1.97 -8.14 -0.02
C ASP A 38 -1.19 -7.92 -1.31
N LYS A 39 0.13 -8.06 -1.22
CA LYS A 39 1.05 -7.93 -2.35
C LYS A 39 0.75 -8.96 -3.47
N ASN A 40 0.01 -10.02 -3.16
CA ASN A 40 -0.40 -11.07 -4.10
C ASN A 40 -1.90 -11.00 -4.50
N GLY A 41 -2.64 -10.01 -3.99
CA GLY A 41 -4.08 -9.86 -4.22
C GLY A 41 -4.43 -8.76 -5.24
N GLU A 42 -5.73 -8.63 -5.53
CA GLU A 42 -6.28 -7.56 -6.39
C GLU A 42 -6.00 -6.14 -5.87
N MET A 43 -5.73 -6.03 -4.56
CA MET A 43 -5.58 -4.74 -3.90
C MET A 43 -4.31 -3.97 -4.30
N HIS A 44 -3.27 -4.67 -4.75
CA HIS A 44 -2.09 -4.03 -5.35
C HIS A 44 -2.51 -3.20 -6.59
N TYR A 45 -3.31 -3.79 -7.49
CA TYR A 45 -3.76 -3.12 -8.71
C TYR A 45 -4.76 -2.00 -8.41
N ASP A 46 -5.63 -2.16 -7.42
CA ASP A 46 -6.57 -1.11 -7.02
C ASP A 46 -5.86 0.11 -6.44
N ILE A 47 -4.86 -0.09 -5.58
CA ILE A 47 -4.14 1.02 -4.95
C ILE A 47 -3.33 1.81 -5.99
N ILE A 48 -2.58 1.13 -6.87
CA ILE A 48 -1.84 1.84 -7.92
C ILE A 48 -2.77 2.52 -8.94
N SER A 49 -3.90 1.90 -9.23
CA SER A 49 -4.95 2.47 -10.08
C SER A 49 -5.53 3.76 -9.46
N ALA A 50 -5.76 3.76 -8.15
CA ALA A 50 -6.20 4.95 -7.42
C ALA A 50 -5.13 6.04 -7.42
N PHE A 51 -3.86 5.70 -7.17
CA PHE A 51 -2.73 6.63 -7.27
C PHE A 51 -2.67 7.35 -8.63
N ILE A 52 -2.70 6.59 -9.74
CA ILE A 52 -2.66 7.17 -11.09
C ILE A 52 -3.86 8.07 -11.36
N LYS A 53 -5.07 7.63 -10.96
CA LYS A 53 -6.30 8.42 -11.13
C LYS A 53 -6.27 9.71 -10.31
N SER A 54 -5.70 9.70 -9.10
CA SER A 54 -5.54 10.89 -8.28
C SER A 54 -4.62 11.91 -8.94
N VAL A 55 -3.46 11.49 -9.47
CA VAL A 55 -2.56 12.40 -10.18
C VAL A 55 -3.21 12.94 -11.46
N ARG A 56 -3.85 12.09 -12.26
CA ARG A 56 -4.63 12.51 -13.46
C ARG A 56 -5.75 13.48 -13.10
N GLY A 57 -6.42 13.25 -11.97
CA GLY A 57 -7.47 14.10 -11.42
C GLY A 57 -6.95 15.39 -10.77
N SER A 58 -5.64 15.62 -10.75
CA SER A 58 -4.99 16.75 -10.08
C SER A 58 -5.32 16.85 -8.58
N ASP A 59 -5.47 15.71 -7.91
CA ASP A 59 -5.66 15.60 -6.46
C ASP A 59 -4.34 15.16 -5.80
N PRO A 60 -3.50 16.10 -5.34
CA PRO A 60 -2.20 15.79 -4.77
C PRO A 60 -2.31 15.11 -3.40
N ASP A 61 -3.31 15.45 -2.59
CA ASP A 61 -3.49 14.88 -1.25
C ASP A 61 -3.84 13.39 -1.35
N ALA A 62 -4.77 13.03 -2.25
CA ALA A 62 -5.10 11.64 -2.51
C ALA A 62 -3.92 10.88 -3.13
N ALA A 63 -3.16 11.50 -4.04
CA ALA A 63 -1.98 10.87 -4.64
C ALA A 63 -0.93 10.51 -3.56
N VAL A 64 -0.63 11.44 -2.65
CA VAL A 64 0.30 11.18 -1.53
C VAL A 64 -0.25 10.11 -0.59
N TYR A 65 -1.55 10.11 -0.30
CA TYR A 65 -2.19 9.09 0.51
C TYR A 65 -2.02 7.68 -0.08
N TRP A 66 -2.29 7.50 -1.38
CA TRP A 66 -2.15 6.19 -2.03
C TRP A 66 -0.68 5.76 -2.15
N LEU A 67 0.24 6.71 -2.37
CA LEU A 67 1.67 6.45 -2.32
C LEU A 67 2.11 5.94 -0.94
N ALA A 68 1.71 6.62 0.13
CA ALA A 68 2.02 6.22 1.50
C ALA A 68 1.46 4.84 1.83
N ARG A 69 0.25 4.52 1.35
CA ARG A 69 -0.36 3.18 1.48
C ARG A 69 0.46 2.09 0.79
N MET A 70 0.98 2.35 -0.42
CA MET A 70 1.85 1.38 -1.13
C MET A 70 3.18 1.18 -0.37
N ILE A 71 3.81 2.27 0.08
CA ILE A 71 5.09 2.21 0.82
C ILE A 71 4.91 1.45 2.14
N ALA A 72 3.90 1.81 2.93
CA ALA A 72 3.60 1.13 4.20
C ALA A 72 3.20 -0.33 3.99
N GLY A 73 2.60 -0.63 2.85
CA GLY A 73 2.25 -1.99 2.42
C GLY A 73 3.42 -2.86 1.97
N GLY A 74 4.63 -2.29 1.83
CA GLY A 74 5.81 -3.04 1.36
C GLY A 74 5.77 -3.34 -0.14
N GLU A 75 5.08 -2.50 -0.92
CA GLU A 75 5.15 -2.54 -2.37
C GLU A 75 6.59 -2.33 -2.86
N ASP A 76 6.97 -2.96 -3.97
CA ASP A 76 8.29 -2.73 -4.55
C ASP A 76 8.41 -1.27 -5.02
N PRO A 77 9.33 -0.45 -4.48
CA PRO A 77 9.50 0.93 -4.92
C PRO A 77 9.79 1.03 -6.42
N VAL A 78 10.44 0.04 -7.01
CA VAL A 78 10.71 0.01 -8.46
C VAL A 78 9.42 -0.16 -9.25
N PHE A 79 8.42 -0.89 -8.72
CA PHE A 79 7.10 -0.97 -9.33
C PHE A 79 6.40 0.40 -9.33
N ILE A 80 6.41 1.10 -8.20
CA ILE A 80 5.82 2.44 -8.08
C ILE A 80 6.50 3.42 -9.04
N ALA A 81 7.84 3.41 -9.09
CA ALA A 81 8.62 4.28 -9.97
C ALA A 81 8.34 4.03 -11.46
N ARG A 82 8.22 2.75 -11.89
CA ARG A 82 7.83 2.41 -13.28
C ARG A 82 6.46 2.99 -13.64
N ARG A 83 5.50 2.93 -12.71
CA ARG A 83 4.15 3.48 -12.91
C ARG A 83 4.18 5.01 -12.93
N LEU A 84 5.06 5.63 -12.14
CA LEU A 84 5.30 7.08 -12.15
C LEU A 84 5.88 7.58 -13.49
N LEU A 85 6.79 6.83 -14.11
CA LEU A 85 7.27 7.14 -15.46
C LEU A 85 6.16 7.08 -16.51
N ILE A 86 5.34 6.03 -16.48
CA ILE A 86 4.24 5.84 -17.45
C ILE A 86 3.24 7.00 -17.36
N LEU A 87 2.74 7.33 -16.16
CA LEU A 87 1.76 8.43 -16.06
C LEU A 87 2.38 9.79 -16.40
N ALA A 88 3.66 10.03 -16.10
CA ALA A 88 4.32 11.27 -16.49
C ALA A 88 4.36 11.43 -18.01
N ALA A 89 4.56 10.34 -18.75
CA ALA A 89 4.52 10.33 -20.21
C ALA A 89 3.07 10.39 -20.77
N GLU A 90 2.13 9.67 -20.17
CA GLU A 90 0.75 9.50 -20.66
C GLU A 90 -0.16 10.68 -20.30
N ASP A 91 -0.20 11.05 -19.02
CA ASP A 91 -1.20 11.97 -18.46
C ASP A 91 -0.71 13.42 -18.37
N ILE A 92 0.61 13.63 -18.20
CA ILE A 92 1.21 14.97 -18.26
C ILE A 92 1.72 15.26 -19.67
N GLY A 93 2.53 14.33 -20.21
CA GLY A 93 2.97 14.33 -21.59
C GLY A 93 3.56 15.66 -22.07
N LEU A 94 3.11 16.11 -23.24
CA LEU A 94 3.62 17.34 -23.87
C LEU A 94 3.18 18.63 -23.17
N ALA A 95 2.20 18.58 -22.26
CA ALA A 95 1.80 19.76 -21.49
C ALA A 95 2.94 20.22 -20.56
N ASN A 96 3.74 19.29 -20.05
CA ASN A 96 4.99 19.58 -19.35
C ASN A 96 6.01 18.44 -19.54
N PRO A 97 6.85 18.51 -20.59
CA PRO A 97 7.83 17.48 -20.88
C PRO A 97 8.85 17.23 -19.76
N ASN A 98 9.07 18.21 -18.86
CA ASN A 98 9.99 18.05 -17.74
C ASN A 98 9.46 17.07 -16.68
N ALA A 99 8.16 16.75 -16.67
CA ALA A 99 7.61 15.78 -15.73
C ALA A 99 8.22 14.39 -15.90
N LEU A 100 8.51 13.98 -17.14
CA LEU A 100 9.17 12.71 -17.42
C LEU A 100 10.60 12.70 -16.88
N LEU A 101 11.34 13.79 -17.03
CA LEU A 101 12.69 13.94 -16.50
C LEU A 101 12.69 13.89 -14.97
N LEU A 102 11.71 14.54 -14.33
CA LEU A 102 11.55 14.52 -12.88
C LEU A 102 11.22 13.11 -12.36
N ALA A 103 10.28 12.41 -12.99
CA ALA A 103 9.95 11.03 -12.63
C ALA A 103 11.14 10.07 -12.84
N ASN A 104 11.97 10.30 -13.85
CA ASN A 104 13.19 9.53 -14.06
C ASN A 104 14.26 9.79 -12.98
N ALA A 105 14.31 11.00 -12.41
CA ALA A 105 15.27 11.36 -11.37
C ALA A 105 14.95 10.74 -10.00
N THR A 106 13.75 10.18 -9.81
CA THR A 106 13.33 9.51 -8.57
C THR A 106 13.55 8.00 -8.58
N PHE A 107 14.19 7.46 -9.63
CA PHE A 107 14.56 6.05 -9.74
C PHE A 107 15.78 5.68 -8.88
#